data_AF-A0A1F3IT57-F1
#
_entry.id   AF-A0A1F3IT57-F1
#
_cell.length_a   1.000
_cell.length_b   1.000
_cell.length_c   1.000
_cell.angle_alpha   90.00
_cell.angle_beta   90.00
_cell.angle_gamma   90.00
#
_symmetry.space_group_name_H-M   'P 1'
#
loop_
_entity.id
_entity.type
_entity.pdbx_description
1 polymer ?
#
loop_
_entity_poly.entity_id
_entity_poly.type
_entity_poly.pdbx_seq_one_letter_code
_entity_poly.pdbx_strand_id
1 'polypeptide(L)'
;MPRFNNPDGLCNLVYEANTIQVAILPADTDLIDYLDNNNYLSYGYKSRKDYSVDYHQIPNGKYKIVIRPNKVYRLEDSNDIPQFDTPKSQSFLELMGDEFERIKLRAEWVLEYYSDAKDISVYANRQIQKTKKLFSEVKIELGDIQKEKARDNIYIFFVLNLFVARVIVFYQQMFLPYINTPLESKERLFYEIFQELSVPKMCKLFRYNLTSRPECFEKSFIENTGVSERILPQSVSESSKTFSDHMKTHLNTVNVQYQPIKLNGQVNVLVDIFTQLLEKYRTPEGPFIETSRENLEAFLVANFTDRSNKPLSSYTIHTLLKPYRVDKHIKQDSPKRIDISGFIEPDE
;
A
#
# COMPACT_ATOMS: atom_id res chain seq x y z
N MET A 1 4.32 20.97 -21.60
CA MET A 1 4.35 19.50 -21.52
C MET A 1 4.50 18.75 -22.88
N PRO A 2 5.43 19.09 -23.81
CA PRO A 2 5.61 18.28 -25.03
C PRO A 2 6.28 16.92 -24.77
N ARG A 3 7.14 16.82 -23.74
CA ARG A 3 7.96 15.63 -23.45
C ARG A 3 7.16 14.38 -23.06
N PHE A 4 5.98 14.54 -22.46
CA PHE A 4 5.16 13.43 -21.96
C PHE A 4 4.06 12.98 -22.94
N ASN A 5 4.19 13.35 -24.21
CA ASN A 5 3.42 12.77 -25.30
C ASN A 5 4.26 11.78 -26.13
N ASN A 6 5.56 11.66 -25.84
CA ASN A 6 6.46 10.70 -26.45
C ASN A 6 6.47 9.40 -25.63
N PRO A 7 6.15 8.23 -26.21
CA PRO A 7 6.26 6.93 -25.56
C PRO A 7 7.61 6.70 -24.86
N ASP A 8 8.74 7.06 -25.48
CA ASP A 8 10.07 6.86 -24.89
C ASP A 8 10.28 7.70 -23.63
N GLY A 9 9.73 8.92 -23.62
CA GLY A 9 9.77 9.81 -22.44
C GLY A 9 8.84 9.33 -21.32
N LEU A 10 7.76 8.64 -21.66
CA LEU A 10 6.85 8.03 -20.69
C LEU A 10 7.45 6.76 -20.06
N CYS A 11 8.16 5.95 -20.84
CA CYS A 11 8.86 4.76 -20.33
C CYS A 11 9.93 5.10 -19.29
N ASN A 12 10.60 6.26 -19.45
CA ASN A 12 11.62 6.71 -18.50
C ASN A 12 11.07 7.56 -17.35
N LEU A 13 9.80 7.98 -17.41
CA LEU A 13 9.19 8.89 -16.43
C LEU A 13 9.37 8.38 -15.00
N VAL A 14 9.06 7.11 -14.75
CA VAL A 14 9.14 6.52 -13.41
C VAL A 14 10.57 6.53 -12.88
N TYR A 15 11.52 6.14 -13.72
CA TYR A 15 12.94 6.09 -13.38
C TYR A 15 13.51 7.49 -13.10
N GLU A 16 13.21 8.46 -13.96
CA GLU A 16 13.68 9.83 -13.80
C GLU A 16 13.06 10.52 -12.59
N ALA A 17 11.75 10.33 -12.36
CA ALA A 17 11.05 10.93 -11.23
C ALA A 17 11.56 10.41 -9.88
N ASN A 18 11.96 9.14 -9.82
CA ASN A 18 12.48 8.50 -8.61
C ASN A 18 14.01 8.49 -8.53
N THR A 19 14.70 9.20 -9.44
CA THR A 19 16.13 9.47 -9.34
C THR A 19 16.39 10.62 -8.37
N ILE A 20 17.13 10.34 -7.29
CA ILE A 20 17.30 11.29 -6.18
C ILE A 20 18.78 11.64 -6.02
N GLN A 21 19.07 12.94 -5.90
CA GLN A 21 20.37 13.40 -5.43
C GLN A 21 20.45 13.25 -3.91
N VAL A 22 21.38 12.45 -3.42
CA VAL A 22 21.49 12.14 -1.99
C VAL A 22 22.54 12.97 -1.27
N ALA A 23 23.63 13.34 -1.95
CA ALA A 23 24.70 14.13 -1.35
C ALA A 23 25.48 14.95 -2.38
N ILE A 24 26.10 16.02 -1.88
CA ILE A 24 27.20 16.72 -2.55
C ILE A 24 28.40 16.65 -1.62
N LEU A 25 29.41 15.88 -1.98
CA LEU A 25 30.60 15.66 -1.19
C LEU A 25 31.72 16.62 -1.60
N PRO A 26 32.50 17.15 -0.64
CA PRO A 26 33.78 17.80 -0.90
C PRO A 26 34.75 16.95 -1.74
N ALA A 27 35.71 17.60 -2.40
CA ALA A 27 36.68 16.93 -3.28
C ALA A 27 37.64 15.99 -2.53
N ASP A 28 37.86 16.26 -1.24
CA ASP A 28 38.74 15.55 -0.31
C ASP A 28 38.04 14.41 0.43
N THR A 29 36.74 14.18 0.20
CA THR A 29 36.00 13.07 0.82
C THR A 29 36.39 11.74 0.18
N ASP A 30 36.64 10.72 1.01
CA ASP A 30 36.77 9.34 0.53
C ASP A 30 35.42 8.86 0.00
N LEU A 31 35.31 8.86 -1.33
CA LEU A 31 34.09 8.51 -2.03
C LEU A 31 33.71 7.05 -1.82
N ILE A 32 34.67 6.13 -1.77
CA ILE A 32 34.39 4.70 -1.66
C ILE A 32 33.87 4.41 -0.26
N ASP A 33 34.53 4.94 0.77
CA ASP A 33 34.07 4.81 2.15
C ASP A 33 32.65 5.36 2.34
N TYR A 34 32.36 6.53 1.75
CA TYR A 34 31.00 7.08 1.78
C TYR A 34 29.98 6.15 1.08
N LEU A 35 30.31 5.63 -0.11
CA LEU A 35 29.39 4.77 -0.88
C LEU A 35 29.11 3.43 -0.19
N ASP A 36 30.09 2.89 0.53
CA ASP A 36 29.99 1.59 1.20
C ASP A 36 29.28 1.68 2.57
N ASN A 37 29.45 2.80 3.28
CA ASN A 37 28.91 2.97 4.63
C ASN A 37 27.50 3.57 4.68
N ASN A 38 26.97 4.11 3.58
CA ASN A 38 25.63 4.71 3.58
C ASN A 38 24.52 3.68 3.34
N ASN A 39 23.54 3.66 4.25
CA ASN A 39 22.33 2.85 4.07
C ASN A 39 21.29 3.57 3.20
N TYR A 40 21.30 3.24 1.91
CA TYR A 40 20.37 3.84 0.97
C TYR A 40 18.97 3.22 0.95
N LEU A 41 18.72 2.16 1.73
CA LEU A 41 17.36 1.60 1.87
C LEU A 41 16.40 2.64 2.49
N SER A 42 16.94 3.57 3.27
CA SER A 42 16.24 4.75 3.81
C SER A 42 15.62 5.67 2.75
N TYR A 43 15.97 5.51 1.46
CA TYR A 43 15.36 6.25 0.35
C TYR A 43 14.16 5.54 -0.30
N GLY A 44 13.75 4.38 0.22
CA GLY A 44 12.57 3.65 -0.24
C GLY A 44 12.92 2.53 -1.22
N TYR A 45 13.90 1.69 -0.85
CA TYR A 45 14.31 0.53 -1.64
C TYR A 45 14.28 -0.73 -0.77
N LYS A 46 13.73 -1.84 -1.29
CA LYS A 46 13.67 -3.14 -0.59
C LYS A 46 15.05 -3.80 -0.49
N SER A 47 15.92 -3.60 -1.48
CA SER A 47 17.27 -4.19 -1.49
C SER A 47 18.30 -3.37 -2.29
N ARG A 48 19.60 -3.67 -2.10
CA ARG A 48 20.71 -3.07 -2.89
C ARG A 48 20.60 -3.34 -4.40
N LYS A 49 19.90 -4.40 -4.81
CA LYS A 49 19.71 -4.75 -6.23
C LYS A 49 18.69 -3.83 -6.93
N ASP A 50 17.85 -3.15 -6.14
CA ASP A 50 16.73 -2.36 -6.67
C ASP A 50 17.16 -0.95 -7.10
N TYR A 51 18.42 -0.58 -6.91
CA TYR A 51 18.97 0.71 -7.32
C TYR A 51 20.43 0.64 -7.71
N SER A 52 20.86 1.64 -8.47
CA SER A 52 22.25 1.96 -8.76
C SER A 52 22.61 3.28 -8.09
N VAL A 53 23.88 3.42 -7.69
CA VAL A 53 24.42 4.66 -7.16
C VAL A 53 25.45 5.17 -8.15
N ASP A 54 25.16 6.32 -8.73
CA ASP A 54 26.03 7.02 -9.64
C ASP A 54 26.66 8.22 -8.93
N TYR A 55 27.85 8.61 -9.37
CA TYR A 55 28.46 9.86 -8.94
C TYR A 55 29.00 10.63 -10.14
N HIS A 56 28.91 11.95 -10.03
CA HIS A 56 29.39 12.87 -11.06
C HIS A 56 30.22 13.97 -10.40
N GLN A 57 31.41 14.22 -10.92
CA GLN A 57 32.19 15.38 -10.49
C GLN A 57 31.51 16.65 -11.02
N ILE A 58 31.21 17.58 -10.13
CA ILE A 58 30.62 18.88 -10.46
C ILE A 58 31.70 19.98 -10.40
N PRO A 59 31.46 21.19 -10.96
CA PRO A 59 32.39 22.30 -10.84
C PRO A 59 32.83 22.54 -9.38
N ASN A 60 34.09 22.92 -9.18
CA ASN A 60 34.78 23.03 -7.88
C ASN A 60 35.26 21.70 -7.28
N GLY A 61 35.33 20.63 -8.09
CA GLY A 61 35.91 19.34 -7.69
C GLY A 61 35.04 18.50 -6.75
N LYS A 62 33.83 18.95 -6.41
CA LYS A 62 32.88 18.22 -5.56
C LYS A 62 32.27 17.02 -6.30
N TYR A 63 31.77 16.05 -5.56
CA TYR A 63 31.04 14.90 -6.11
C TYR A 63 29.56 15.00 -5.82
N LYS A 64 28.72 14.89 -6.84
CA LYS A 64 27.27 14.74 -6.72
C LYS A 64 26.93 13.26 -6.75
N ILE A 65 26.32 12.75 -5.68
CA ILE A 65 25.87 11.36 -5.57
C ILE A 65 24.39 11.28 -5.92
N VAL A 66 24.04 10.38 -6.82
CA VAL A 66 22.68 10.18 -7.35
C VAL A 66 22.31 8.71 -7.21
N ILE A 67 21.13 8.44 -6.70
CA ILE A 67 20.54 7.10 -6.72
C ILE A 67 19.56 7.02 -7.87
N ARG A 68 19.68 5.98 -8.68
CA ARG A 68 18.73 5.66 -9.74
C ARG A 68 18.03 4.34 -9.42
N PRO A 69 16.69 4.27 -9.49
CA PRO A 69 15.99 3.01 -9.34
C PRO A 69 16.33 2.08 -10.51
N ASN A 70 16.53 0.80 -10.22
CA ASN A 70 16.61 -0.27 -11.22
C ASN A 70 15.31 -1.08 -11.28
N LYS A 71 14.41 -0.86 -10.31
CA LYS A 71 13.16 -1.59 -10.15
C LYS A 71 12.02 -0.63 -9.86
N VAL A 72 10.92 -0.83 -10.58
CA VAL A 72 9.62 -0.21 -10.34
C VAL A 72 8.77 -1.16 -9.49
N TYR A 73 8.30 -0.70 -8.35
CA TYR A 73 7.40 -1.42 -7.47
C TYR A 73 5.97 -1.30 -7.95
N ARG A 74 5.25 -2.44 -7.89
CA ARG A 74 3.82 -2.46 -8.11
C ARG A 74 3.13 -2.11 -6.80
N LEU A 75 2.08 -1.30 -6.90
CA LEU A 75 1.22 -1.05 -5.77
C LEU A 75 0.58 -2.36 -5.32
N GLU A 76 0.84 -2.76 -4.07
CA GLU A 76 0.31 -4.00 -3.50
C GLU A 76 -1.13 -3.81 -2.97
N ASP A 77 -1.49 -2.57 -2.64
CA ASP A 77 -2.83 -2.25 -2.12
C ASP A 77 -3.86 -2.13 -3.24
N SER A 78 -5.08 -2.62 -2.97
CA SER A 78 -6.21 -2.39 -3.85
C SER A 78 -6.54 -0.90 -3.89
N ASN A 79 -6.32 -0.27 -5.05
CA ASN A 79 -6.69 1.12 -5.27
C ASN A 79 -7.97 1.19 -6.13
N ASP A 80 -9.07 1.57 -5.49
CA ASP A 80 -10.29 2.00 -6.19
C ASP A 80 -10.02 3.35 -6.86
N ILE A 81 -9.34 3.34 -8.01
CA ILE A 81 -9.13 4.50 -8.86
C ILE A 81 -9.85 4.21 -10.17
N PRO A 82 -10.77 5.09 -10.62
CA PRO A 82 -11.38 4.95 -11.93
C PRO A 82 -10.29 4.86 -13.01
N GLN A 83 -10.33 3.87 -13.90
CA GLN A 83 -9.32 3.77 -14.95
C GLN A 83 -9.58 4.75 -16.11
N PHE A 84 -8.50 5.30 -16.65
CA PHE A 84 -8.52 6.14 -17.84
C PHE A 84 -7.44 5.64 -18.80
N ASP A 85 -7.86 4.88 -19.80
CA ASP A 85 -6.99 4.03 -20.59
C ASP A 85 -6.27 4.82 -21.69
N THR A 86 -5.33 5.67 -21.30
CA THR A 86 -4.36 6.27 -22.21
C THR A 86 -2.95 5.94 -21.75
N PRO A 87 -1.98 5.76 -22.67
CA PRO A 87 -0.60 5.45 -22.30
C PRO A 87 -0.03 6.46 -21.28
N LYS A 88 -0.37 7.74 -21.46
CA LYS A 88 0.02 8.80 -20.55
C LYS A 88 -0.55 8.57 -19.14
N SER A 89 -1.86 8.36 -19.02
CA SER A 89 -2.50 8.13 -17.74
C SER A 89 -1.99 6.86 -17.04
N GLN A 90 -1.72 5.79 -17.78
CA GLN A 90 -1.15 4.56 -17.23
C GLN A 90 0.27 4.77 -16.68
N SER A 91 1.16 5.46 -17.40
CA SER A 91 2.51 5.74 -16.89
C SER A 91 2.50 6.59 -15.62
N PHE A 92 1.55 7.52 -15.48
CA PHE A 92 1.38 8.28 -14.25
C PHE A 92 0.81 7.44 -13.09
N LEU A 93 -0.09 6.49 -13.37
CA LEU A 93 -0.57 5.52 -12.38
C LEU A 93 0.57 4.62 -11.88
N GLU A 94 1.41 4.13 -12.78
CA GLU A 94 2.61 3.35 -12.43
C GLU A 94 3.57 4.17 -11.57
N LEU A 95 3.84 5.44 -11.95
CA LEU A 95 4.66 6.36 -11.15
C LEU A 95 4.10 6.53 -9.74
N MET A 96 2.79 6.79 -9.60
CA MET A 96 2.16 6.98 -8.30
C MET A 96 2.15 5.68 -7.48
N GLY A 97 1.97 4.53 -8.12
CA GLY A 97 2.06 3.22 -7.47
C GLY A 97 3.46 2.95 -6.91
N ASP A 98 4.49 3.12 -7.74
CA ASP A 98 5.90 2.97 -7.33
C ASP A 98 6.23 3.90 -6.17
N GLU A 99 5.89 5.19 -6.29
CA GLU A 99 6.19 6.16 -5.25
C GLU A 99 5.43 5.87 -3.94
N PHE A 100 4.21 5.33 -3.99
CA PHE A 100 3.50 4.91 -2.79
C PHE A 100 4.24 3.80 -2.05
N GLU A 101 4.71 2.79 -2.77
CA GLU A 101 5.48 1.69 -2.18
C GLU A 101 6.81 2.19 -1.59
N ARG A 102 7.48 3.13 -2.26
CA ARG A 102 8.68 3.79 -1.71
C ARG A 102 8.38 4.57 -0.44
N ILE A 103 7.24 5.25 -0.39
CA ILE A 103 6.77 5.95 0.81
C ILE A 103 6.58 4.97 1.97
N LYS A 104 5.96 3.79 1.74
CA LYS A 104 5.81 2.75 2.77
C LYS A 104 7.16 2.29 3.30
N LEU A 105 8.07 1.91 2.40
CA LEU A 105 9.41 1.44 2.75
C LEU A 105 10.18 2.48 3.58
N ARG A 106 10.10 3.76 3.21
CA ARG A 106 10.72 4.85 3.99
C ARG A 106 10.10 4.99 5.38
N ALA A 107 8.78 4.84 5.50
CA ALA A 107 8.10 4.92 6.79
C ALA A 107 8.43 3.73 7.70
N GLU A 108 8.43 2.50 7.16
CA GLU A 108 8.83 1.29 7.86
C GLU A 108 10.28 1.37 8.34
N TRP A 109 11.19 1.82 7.47
CA TRP A 109 12.59 2.01 7.82
C TRP A 109 12.76 2.99 8.99
N VAL A 110 12.00 4.09 9.03
CA VAL A 110 12.04 5.00 10.18
C VAL A 110 11.60 4.31 11.47
N LEU A 111 10.53 3.50 11.44
CA LEU A 111 10.06 2.78 12.63
C LEU A 111 11.03 1.69 13.10
N GLU A 112 11.76 1.06 12.17
CA GLU A 112 12.70 -0.02 12.47
C GLU A 112 14.02 0.52 13.04
N TYR A 113 14.56 1.60 12.46
CA TYR A 113 15.92 2.07 12.76
C TYR A 113 15.98 3.22 13.75
N TYR A 114 14.89 3.98 13.97
CA TYR A 114 14.91 5.08 14.92
C TYR A 114 14.55 4.56 16.31
N SER A 115 15.43 4.81 17.28
CA SER A 115 15.21 4.39 18.67
C SER A 115 14.45 5.43 19.50
N ASP A 116 14.52 6.72 19.14
CA ASP A 116 13.85 7.81 19.86
C ASP A 116 12.46 8.10 19.27
N ALA A 117 11.42 7.97 20.10
CA ALA A 117 10.06 8.32 19.75
C ALA A 117 9.90 9.79 19.34
N LYS A 118 10.75 10.68 19.86
CA LYS A 118 10.77 12.10 19.48
C LYS A 118 11.23 12.27 18.04
N ASP A 119 12.26 11.54 17.61
CA ASP A 119 12.76 11.62 16.22
C ASP A 119 11.74 11.06 15.23
N ILE A 120 11.07 9.96 15.59
CA ILE A 120 9.94 9.40 14.82
C ILE A 120 8.82 10.44 14.71
N SER A 121 8.45 11.08 15.83
CA SER A 121 7.45 12.14 15.85
C SER A 121 7.81 13.32 14.96
N VAL A 122 9.06 13.78 15.00
CA VAL A 122 9.56 14.88 14.16
C VAL A 122 9.50 14.51 12.68
N TYR A 123 9.91 13.29 12.33
CA TYR A 123 9.80 12.78 10.96
C TYR A 123 8.34 12.74 10.51
N ALA A 124 7.46 12.10 11.27
CA ALA A 124 6.05 11.93 10.93
C ALA A 124 5.34 13.28 10.72
N ASN A 125 5.48 14.21 11.68
CA ASN A 125 4.89 15.54 11.58
C ASN A 125 5.41 16.30 10.35
N ARG A 126 6.71 16.21 10.07
CA ARG A 126 7.31 16.84 8.88
C ARG A 126 6.72 16.28 7.59
N GLN A 127 6.56 14.96 7.47
CA GLN A 127 6.01 14.35 6.26
C GLN A 127 4.52 14.67 6.09
N ILE A 128 3.73 14.62 7.17
CA ILE A 128 2.31 15.02 7.14
C ILE A 128 2.16 16.47 6.70
N GLN A 129 2.95 17.40 7.27
CA GLN A 129 2.91 18.82 6.91
C GLN A 129 3.29 19.05 5.44
N LYS A 130 4.38 18.43 4.96
CA LYS A 130 4.80 18.52 3.55
C LYS A 130 3.72 17.97 2.61
N THR A 131 3.14 16.83 2.95
CA THR A 131 2.09 16.19 2.14
C THR A 131 0.81 17.03 2.13
N LYS A 132 0.42 17.65 3.26
CA LYS A 132 -0.71 18.60 3.31
C LYS A 132 -0.46 19.84 2.46
N LYS A 133 0.76 20.38 2.46
CA LYS A 133 1.14 21.49 1.57
C LYS A 133 1.01 21.09 0.10
N LEU A 134 1.57 19.93 -0.26
CA LEU A 134 1.45 19.37 -1.61
C LEU A 134 -0.01 19.16 -2.00
N PHE A 135 -0.85 18.67 -1.09
CA PHE A 135 -2.29 18.48 -1.34
C PHE A 135 -2.97 19.79 -1.70
N SER A 136 -2.68 20.88 -0.97
CA SER A 136 -3.19 22.20 -1.32
C SER A 136 -2.72 22.67 -2.69
N GLU A 137 -1.45 22.45 -3.03
CA GLU A 137 -0.88 22.86 -4.32
C GLU A 137 -1.51 22.09 -5.48
N VAL A 138 -1.60 20.76 -5.37
CA VAL A 138 -2.18 19.90 -6.42
C VAL A 138 -3.69 20.13 -6.58
N LYS A 139 -4.42 20.52 -5.53
CA LYS A 139 -5.83 20.94 -5.65
C LYS A 139 -5.99 22.20 -6.50
N ILE A 140 -5.15 23.22 -6.26
CA ILE A 140 -5.18 24.47 -7.05
C ILE A 140 -4.88 24.15 -8.52
N GLU A 141 -3.84 23.35 -8.78
CA GLU A 141 -3.49 22.92 -10.14
C GLU A 141 -4.62 22.11 -10.80
N LEU A 142 -5.36 21.28 -10.05
CA LEU A 142 -6.55 20.60 -10.56
C LEU A 142 -7.66 21.59 -10.95
N GLY A 143 -7.86 22.66 -10.18
CA GLY A 143 -8.79 23.74 -10.53
C GLY A 143 -8.38 24.44 -11.85
N ASP A 144 -7.08 24.70 -12.02
CA ASP A 144 -6.54 25.39 -13.19
C ASP A 144 -6.53 24.52 -14.45
N ILE A 145 -6.06 23.27 -14.35
CA ILE A 145 -5.97 22.35 -15.49
C ILE A 145 -7.34 22.02 -16.09
N GLN A 146 -8.42 22.13 -15.30
CA GLN A 146 -9.78 21.96 -15.80
C GLN A 146 -10.18 23.02 -16.84
N LYS A 147 -9.47 24.15 -16.93
CA LYS A 147 -9.67 25.16 -17.98
C LYS A 147 -9.11 24.66 -19.32
N GLU A 148 -8.15 23.75 -19.29
CA GLU A 148 -7.64 23.06 -20.47
C GLU A 148 -8.65 22.01 -20.99
N LYS A 149 -8.59 21.71 -22.29
CA LYS A 149 -9.42 20.66 -22.92
C LYS A 149 -8.73 19.28 -22.94
N ALA A 150 -7.57 19.15 -22.31
CA ALA A 150 -6.79 17.91 -22.27
C ALA A 150 -7.30 16.97 -21.17
N ARG A 151 -8.14 16.01 -21.56
CA ARG A 151 -8.82 15.07 -20.64
C ARG A 151 -7.84 14.28 -19.76
N ASP A 152 -6.76 13.78 -20.35
CA ASP A 152 -5.73 13.02 -19.66
C ASP A 152 -5.07 13.83 -18.54
N ASN A 153 -4.82 15.13 -18.77
CA ASN A 153 -4.22 15.99 -17.75
C ASN A 153 -5.17 16.15 -16.56
N ILE A 154 -6.46 16.41 -16.81
CA ILE A 154 -7.46 16.53 -15.75
C ILE A 154 -7.54 15.24 -14.94
N TYR A 155 -7.55 14.09 -15.62
CA TYR A 155 -7.54 12.79 -14.97
C TYR A 155 -6.27 12.58 -14.11
N ILE A 156 -5.08 12.86 -14.66
CA ILE A 156 -3.80 12.71 -13.94
C ILE A 156 -3.79 13.56 -12.67
N PHE A 157 -4.21 14.83 -12.74
CA PHE A 157 -4.27 15.69 -11.55
C PHE A 157 -5.35 15.27 -10.55
N PHE A 158 -6.48 14.72 -11.02
CA PHE A 158 -7.48 14.12 -10.14
C PHE A 158 -6.90 12.93 -9.36
N VAL A 159 -6.24 12.01 -10.06
CA VAL A 159 -5.62 10.85 -9.40
C VAL A 159 -4.47 11.28 -8.50
N LEU A 160 -3.67 12.28 -8.90
CA LEU A 160 -2.61 12.81 -8.05
C LEU A 160 -3.16 13.38 -6.74
N ASN A 161 -4.30 14.08 -6.77
CA ASN A 161 -4.99 14.52 -5.56
C ASN A 161 -5.42 13.34 -4.67
N LEU A 162 -6.00 12.28 -5.25
CA LEU A 162 -6.37 11.08 -4.50
C LEU A 162 -5.15 10.39 -3.88
N PHE A 163 -4.06 10.29 -4.64
CA PHE A 163 -2.78 9.75 -4.19
C PHE A 163 -2.25 10.54 -2.99
N VAL A 164 -2.15 11.86 -3.09
CA VAL A 164 -1.63 12.70 -2.00
C VAL A 164 -2.54 12.60 -0.76
N ALA A 165 -3.87 12.59 -0.93
CA ALA A 165 -4.80 12.37 0.18
C ALA A 165 -4.59 11.02 0.87
N ARG A 166 -4.35 9.95 0.10
CA ARG A 166 -4.02 8.62 0.65
C ARG A 166 -2.68 8.63 1.40
N VAL A 167 -1.67 9.34 0.90
CA VAL A 167 -0.38 9.49 1.59
C VAL A 167 -0.55 10.20 2.95
N ILE A 168 -1.42 11.20 3.05
CA ILE A 168 -1.75 11.86 4.34
C ILE A 168 -2.33 10.84 5.31
N VAL A 169 -3.36 10.10 4.88
CA VAL A 169 -4.03 9.09 5.73
C VAL A 169 -3.05 7.99 6.13
N PHE A 170 -2.22 7.52 5.19
CA PHE A 170 -1.18 6.53 5.45
C PHE A 170 -0.23 6.99 6.56
N TYR A 171 0.37 8.18 6.44
CA TYR A 171 1.27 8.69 7.46
C TYR A 171 0.58 8.89 8.81
N GLN A 172 -0.66 9.36 8.81
CA GLN A 172 -1.45 9.53 10.03
C GLN A 172 -1.74 8.21 10.75
N GLN A 173 -2.04 7.15 10.01
CA GLN A 173 -2.30 5.82 10.57
C GLN A 173 -1.00 5.14 11.02
N MET A 174 0.02 5.14 10.17
CA MET A 174 1.31 4.49 10.40
C MET A 174 2.03 5.08 11.63
N PHE A 175 1.95 6.39 11.81
CA PHE A 175 2.61 7.09 12.91
C PHE A 175 1.64 7.55 14.00
N LEU A 176 0.44 6.98 14.08
CA LEU A 176 -0.60 7.37 15.05
C LEU A 176 -0.08 7.48 16.50
N PRO A 177 0.76 6.56 17.01
CA PRO A 177 1.29 6.67 18.39
C PRO A 177 2.27 7.83 18.62
N TYR A 178 2.79 8.42 17.54
CA TYR A 178 3.89 9.40 17.57
C TYR A 178 3.44 10.81 17.17
N ILE A 179 2.18 11.00 16.78
CA ILE A 179 1.68 12.30 16.32
C ILE A 179 0.63 12.84 17.30
N ASN A 180 0.67 14.15 17.53
CA ASN A 180 -0.30 14.87 18.34
C ASN A 180 -1.21 15.77 17.49
N THR A 181 -1.00 15.79 16.17
CA THR A 181 -1.79 16.60 15.25
C THR A 181 -3.18 15.97 15.04
N PRO A 182 -4.24 16.79 14.92
CA PRO A 182 -5.55 16.30 14.54
C PRO A 182 -5.50 15.47 13.25
N LEU A 183 -6.19 14.33 13.28
CA LEU A 183 -6.30 13.43 12.13
C LEU A 183 -7.22 14.06 11.09
N GLU A 184 -6.87 13.92 9.82
CA GLU A 184 -7.76 14.30 8.73
C GLU A 184 -8.54 13.04 8.37
N SER A 185 -9.86 13.14 8.28
CA SER A 185 -10.64 12.02 7.80
C SER A 185 -10.46 11.87 6.30
N LYS A 186 -10.42 10.61 5.84
CA LYS A 186 -10.35 10.28 4.41
C LYS A 186 -11.51 10.92 3.65
N GLU A 187 -12.70 10.91 4.26
CA GLU A 187 -13.94 11.47 3.71
C GLU A 187 -13.83 12.97 3.49
N ARG A 188 -13.22 13.70 4.44
CA ARG A 188 -13.01 15.14 4.33
C ARG A 188 -12.05 15.46 3.19
N LEU A 189 -10.90 14.79 3.15
CA LEU A 189 -9.91 15.01 2.09
C LEU A 189 -10.52 14.73 0.71
N PHE A 190 -11.29 13.65 0.59
CA PHE A 190 -11.95 13.29 -0.67
C PHE A 190 -13.03 14.31 -1.04
N TYR A 191 -13.82 14.76 -0.07
CA TYR A 191 -14.81 15.82 -0.29
C TYR A 191 -14.17 17.10 -0.82
N GLU A 192 -13.03 17.53 -0.26
CA GLU A 192 -12.29 18.69 -0.76
C GLU A 192 -11.85 18.53 -2.22
N ILE A 193 -11.41 17.34 -2.63
CA ILE A 193 -11.07 17.07 -4.05
C ILE A 193 -12.32 17.20 -4.93
N PHE A 194 -13.45 16.62 -4.50
CA PHE A 194 -14.68 16.66 -5.27
C PHE A 194 -15.29 18.06 -5.38
N GLN A 195 -15.06 18.95 -4.40
CA GLN A 195 -15.47 20.34 -4.47
C GLN A 195 -14.73 21.12 -5.57
N GLU A 196 -13.46 20.80 -5.81
CA GLU A 196 -12.68 21.44 -6.88
C GLU A 196 -13.09 20.95 -8.28
N LEU A 197 -13.73 19.80 -8.37
CA LEU A 197 -14.12 19.20 -9.65
C LEU A 197 -15.50 19.66 -10.13
N SER A 198 -15.56 20.11 -11.37
CA SER A 198 -16.84 20.32 -12.05
C SER A 198 -17.53 18.96 -12.33
N VAL A 199 -18.64 18.67 -11.63
CA VAL A 199 -19.44 17.44 -11.82
C VAL A 199 -19.75 17.15 -13.31
N PRO A 200 -20.17 18.13 -14.14
CA PRO A 200 -20.35 17.91 -15.58
C PRO A 200 -19.09 17.47 -16.32
N LYS A 201 -17.90 17.97 -15.94
CA LYS A 201 -16.63 17.57 -16.56
C LYS A 201 -16.22 16.17 -16.14
N MET A 202 -16.40 15.81 -14.87
CA MET A 202 -16.21 14.45 -14.36
C MET A 202 -17.11 13.45 -15.10
N CYS A 203 -18.41 13.74 -15.21
CA CYS A 203 -19.32 12.88 -15.94
C CYS A 203 -18.92 12.73 -17.41
N LYS A 204 -18.41 13.78 -18.06
CA LYS A 204 -17.91 13.72 -19.45
C LYS A 204 -16.62 12.91 -19.58
N LEU A 205 -15.69 13.04 -18.63
CA LEU A 205 -14.45 12.27 -18.57
C LEU A 205 -14.76 10.76 -18.49
N PHE A 206 -15.64 10.35 -17.58
CA PHE A 206 -15.91 8.94 -17.33
C PHE A 206 -16.96 8.32 -18.26
N ARG A 207 -17.97 9.08 -18.73
CA ARG A 207 -18.95 8.53 -19.69
C ARG A 207 -18.30 8.05 -20.97
N TYR A 208 -17.34 8.81 -21.50
CA TYR A 208 -16.73 8.48 -22.80
C TYR A 208 -16.01 7.13 -22.76
N ASN A 209 -15.30 6.84 -21.66
CA ASN A 209 -14.60 5.57 -21.47
C ASN A 209 -15.56 4.40 -21.23
N LEU A 210 -16.61 4.60 -20.41
CA LEU A 210 -17.61 3.57 -20.14
C LEU A 210 -18.39 3.16 -21.40
N THR A 211 -18.63 4.09 -22.33
CA THR A 211 -19.32 3.79 -23.59
C THR A 211 -18.42 3.16 -24.65
N SER A 212 -17.09 3.29 -24.53
CA SER A 212 -16.15 2.75 -25.53
C SER A 212 -15.66 1.33 -25.21
N ARG A 213 -15.79 0.85 -23.97
CA ARG A 213 -15.62 -0.58 -23.59
C ARG A 213 -16.48 -0.91 -22.35
N PRO A 214 -17.56 -1.70 -22.47
CA PRO A 214 -18.41 -2.07 -21.33
C PRO A 214 -17.75 -3.03 -20.32
N GLU A 215 -16.56 -3.56 -20.61
CA GLU A 215 -15.92 -4.63 -19.82
C GLU A 215 -14.80 -4.15 -18.88
N CYS A 216 -14.50 -2.84 -18.82
CA CYS A 216 -13.32 -2.34 -18.10
C CYS A 216 -13.57 -2.14 -16.59
N PHE A 217 -13.74 -3.25 -15.87
CA PHE A 217 -13.29 -3.40 -14.48
C PHE A 217 -12.21 -4.49 -14.46
N GLU A 218 -11.20 -4.38 -15.32
CA GLU A 218 -10.03 -5.24 -15.21
C GLU A 218 -9.17 -4.76 -14.03
N LYS A 219 -9.01 -5.63 -13.03
CA LYS A 219 -7.89 -5.53 -12.07
C LYS A 219 -6.63 -5.32 -12.92
N SER A 220 -5.87 -4.26 -12.68
CA SER A 220 -4.71 -3.87 -13.50
C SER A 220 -3.80 -5.05 -13.78
N PHE A 221 -3.95 -5.66 -14.95
CA PHE A 221 -3.15 -6.78 -15.43
C PHE A 221 -2.08 -6.21 -16.35
N ILE A 222 -0.86 -6.11 -15.84
CA ILE A 222 0.33 -5.95 -16.67
C ILE A 222 1.22 -7.14 -16.34
N GLU A 223 1.12 -8.21 -17.11
CA GLU A 223 2.15 -9.24 -17.17
C GLU A 223 3.05 -8.96 -18.37
N ASN A 224 4.36 -9.08 -18.11
CA ASN A 224 5.44 -9.32 -19.08
C ASN A 224 5.94 -8.14 -19.95
N THR A 225 6.90 -7.40 -19.38
CA THR A 225 8.11 -6.98 -20.10
C THR A 225 9.34 -7.65 -19.47
N GLY A 226 9.43 -8.97 -19.67
CA GLY A 226 10.66 -9.74 -19.47
C GLY A 226 11.30 -10.00 -20.82
N VAL A 227 12.61 -9.77 -20.90
CA VAL A 227 13.48 -10.04 -22.04
C VAL A 227 13.25 -11.46 -22.62
N SER A 228 13.33 -11.54 -23.94
CA SER A 228 13.05 -12.69 -24.79
C SER A 228 13.81 -13.97 -24.41
N GLU A 229 13.08 -15.10 -24.33
CA GLU A 229 13.54 -16.43 -24.76
C GLU A 229 12.32 -17.31 -25.15
N ARG A 230 12.36 -17.90 -26.35
CA ARG A 230 11.37 -18.83 -26.95
C ARG A 230 11.76 -20.26 -26.52
N ILE A 231 10.90 -21.24 -26.18
CA ILE A 231 9.98 -22.10 -26.98
C ILE A 231 9.34 -23.09 -25.96
N LEU A 232 8.02 -23.06 -25.67
CA LEU A 232 6.89 -23.97 -26.07
C LEU A 232 6.66 -25.25 -25.17
N PRO A 233 5.46 -25.91 -25.15
CA PRO A 233 4.41 -25.68 -24.15
C PRO A 233 3.87 -26.97 -23.45
N GLN A 234 3.16 -26.79 -22.33
CA GLN A 234 2.05 -27.59 -21.77
C GLN A 234 1.84 -27.12 -20.31
N SER A 235 0.68 -27.06 -19.66
CA SER A 235 -0.74 -27.12 -20.00
C SER A 235 -1.50 -26.95 -18.66
N VAL A 236 -2.75 -26.49 -18.74
CA VAL A 236 -3.81 -26.57 -17.72
C VAL A 236 -3.82 -25.49 -16.63
N SER A 237 -4.95 -24.80 -16.69
CA SER A 237 -5.53 -23.79 -15.82
C SER A 237 -5.83 -24.26 -14.41
N GLU A 238 -5.66 -23.38 -13.42
CA GLU A 238 -6.57 -23.30 -12.29
C GLU A 238 -6.59 -21.86 -11.77
N SER A 239 -7.74 -21.20 -11.97
CA SER A 239 -7.97 -19.82 -11.60
C SER A 239 -8.24 -19.71 -10.10
N SER A 240 -7.32 -19.15 -9.34
CA SER A 240 -7.55 -18.77 -7.94
C SER A 240 -8.52 -17.58 -7.86
N LYS A 241 -9.80 -17.87 -7.72
CA LYS A 241 -10.85 -16.87 -7.45
C LYS A 241 -10.82 -16.52 -5.96
N THR A 242 -10.41 -15.30 -5.64
CA THR A 242 -10.41 -14.77 -4.27
C THR A 242 -11.82 -14.36 -3.81
N PHE A 243 -12.14 -14.70 -2.56
CA PHE A 243 -13.39 -14.51 -1.80
C PHE A 243 -14.09 -13.13 -1.91
N SER A 244 -13.39 -12.08 -2.33
CA SER A 244 -13.98 -10.73 -2.55
C SER A 244 -15.03 -10.70 -3.67
N ASP A 245 -14.88 -11.56 -4.69
CA ASP A 245 -15.75 -11.53 -5.87
C ASP A 245 -17.13 -12.19 -5.62
N HIS A 246 -17.29 -12.94 -4.53
CA HIS A 246 -18.58 -13.57 -4.15
C HIS A 246 -19.47 -12.72 -3.23
N MET A 247 -18.96 -11.66 -2.60
CA MET A 247 -19.80 -10.85 -1.71
C MET A 247 -20.63 -9.77 -2.44
N LYS A 248 -20.34 -9.50 -3.72
CA LYS A 248 -21.04 -8.47 -4.51
C LYS A 248 -22.19 -8.99 -5.38
N THR A 249 -22.43 -10.30 -5.45
CA THR A 249 -23.45 -10.86 -6.36
C THR A 249 -24.60 -11.63 -5.70
N HIS A 250 -24.64 -11.81 -4.37
CA HIS A 250 -25.80 -12.45 -3.72
C HIS A 250 -26.15 -11.94 -2.32
N LEU A 251 -26.39 -10.63 -2.14
CA LEU A 251 -27.18 -10.12 -1.00
C LEU A 251 -28.06 -8.93 -1.42
N ASN A 252 -28.99 -9.19 -2.35
CA ASN A 252 -30.23 -8.43 -2.44
C ASN A 252 -31.25 -9.06 -1.48
N THR A 253 -31.05 -8.90 -0.16
CA THR A 253 -32.10 -9.12 0.84
C THR A 253 -31.62 -8.65 2.22
N VAL A 254 -32.23 -7.57 2.71
CA VAL A 254 -32.14 -7.02 4.08
C VAL A 254 -30.77 -6.46 4.47
N ASN A 255 -30.73 -5.15 4.66
CA ASN A 255 -29.60 -4.39 5.20
C ASN A 255 -29.46 -4.72 6.71
N VAL A 256 -28.96 -5.91 7.04
CA VAL A 256 -28.72 -6.31 8.42
C VAL A 256 -27.40 -5.67 8.86
N GLN A 257 -27.49 -4.63 9.69
CA GLN A 257 -26.33 -4.14 10.42
C GLN A 257 -25.95 -5.18 11.47
N TYR A 258 -24.88 -5.93 11.22
CA TYR A 258 -24.31 -6.84 12.20
C TYR A 258 -23.53 -6.05 13.25
N GLN A 259 -23.83 -6.31 14.53
CA GLN A 259 -23.06 -5.77 15.64
C GLN A 259 -21.88 -6.71 15.94
N PRO A 260 -20.65 -6.19 16.15
CA PRO A 260 -19.51 -7.00 16.56
C PRO A 260 -19.79 -7.81 17.83
N ILE A 261 -19.27 -9.02 17.88
CA ILE A 261 -19.45 -9.97 18.98
C ILE A 261 -18.55 -9.54 20.15
N LYS A 262 -19.16 -9.33 21.32
CA LYS A 262 -18.43 -9.04 22.55
C LYS A 262 -17.72 -10.29 23.06
N LEU A 263 -16.39 -10.25 23.10
CA LEU A 263 -15.57 -11.29 23.70
C LEU A 263 -15.44 -11.08 25.22
N ASN A 264 -16.08 -11.96 26.00
CA ASN A 264 -15.88 -11.99 27.45
C ASN A 264 -14.60 -12.75 27.87
N GLY A 265 -13.96 -13.46 26.93
CA GLY A 265 -12.69 -14.18 27.13
C GLY A 265 -11.45 -13.29 27.08
N GLN A 266 -10.27 -13.92 27.05
CA GLN A 266 -9.01 -13.22 26.72
C GLN A 266 -8.78 -13.31 25.20
N VAL A 267 -8.27 -12.24 24.59
CA VAL A 267 -8.09 -12.13 23.12
C VAL A 267 -7.15 -13.21 22.58
N ASN A 268 -6.08 -13.54 23.32
CA ASN A 268 -5.15 -14.61 22.96
C ASN A 268 -5.82 -16.00 22.93
N VAL A 269 -6.89 -16.25 23.70
CA VAL A 269 -7.64 -17.51 23.63
C VAL A 269 -8.41 -17.60 22.33
N LEU A 270 -9.06 -16.49 21.93
CA LEU A 270 -9.77 -16.42 20.66
C LEU A 270 -8.81 -16.64 19.49
N VAL A 271 -7.68 -15.94 19.47
CA VAL A 271 -6.67 -16.09 18.42
C VAL A 271 -6.12 -17.51 18.38
N ASP A 272 -5.82 -18.12 19.54
CA ASP A 272 -5.33 -19.50 19.60
C ASP A 272 -6.31 -20.52 19.00
N ILE A 273 -7.63 -20.36 19.19
CA ILE A 273 -8.64 -21.22 18.55
C ILE A 273 -8.55 -21.14 17.03
N PHE A 274 -8.45 -19.95 16.46
CA PHE A 274 -8.34 -19.80 15.00
C PHE A 274 -7.00 -20.31 14.47
N THR A 275 -5.90 -20.08 15.19
CA THR A 275 -4.59 -20.66 14.84
C THR A 275 -4.62 -22.19 14.87
N GLN A 276 -5.30 -22.78 15.86
CA GLN A 276 -5.52 -24.22 15.93
C GLN A 276 -6.25 -24.73 14.67
N LEU A 277 -7.35 -24.09 14.25
CA LEU A 277 -8.09 -24.46 13.04
C LEU A 277 -7.28 -24.27 11.74
N LEU A 278 -6.39 -23.27 11.72
CA LEU A 278 -5.57 -22.93 10.55
C LEU A 278 -4.36 -23.85 10.37
N GLU A 279 -3.76 -24.33 11.47
CA GLU A 279 -2.46 -25.01 11.43
C GLU A 279 -2.50 -26.46 11.94
N LYS A 280 -3.33 -26.75 12.96
CA LYS A 280 -3.31 -28.03 13.67
C LYS A 280 -4.40 -28.97 13.20
N TYR A 281 -5.62 -28.48 13.00
CA TYR A 281 -6.72 -29.30 12.50
C TYR A 281 -6.70 -29.35 10.99
N ARG A 282 -6.75 -30.57 10.47
CA ARG A 282 -6.77 -30.84 9.04
C ARG A 282 -7.90 -31.82 8.73
N THR A 283 -8.57 -31.57 7.62
CA THR A 283 -9.43 -32.51 6.91
C THR A 283 -8.59 -33.23 5.84
N PRO A 284 -9.12 -34.26 5.17
CA PRO A 284 -8.44 -34.87 4.01
C PRO A 284 -8.07 -33.87 2.91
N GLU A 285 -8.77 -32.75 2.81
CA GLU A 285 -8.62 -31.73 1.76
C GLU A 285 -7.67 -30.59 2.17
N GLY A 286 -7.30 -30.45 3.44
CA GLY A 286 -6.42 -29.36 3.90
C GLY A 286 -6.65 -28.95 5.36
N PRO A 287 -6.19 -27.76 5.78
CA PRO A 287 -6.54 -27.18 7.07
C PRO A 287 -8.05 -27.04 7.27
N PHE A 288 -8.52 -27.11 8.52
CA PHE A 288 -9.95 -26.97 8.82
C PHE A 288 -10.50 -25.60 8.38
N ILE A 289 -9.69 -24.55 8.51
CA ILE A 289 -9.93 -23.27 7.84
C ILE A 289 -8.71 -22.91 7.00
N GLU A 290 -8.92 -22.48 5.77
CA GLU A 290 -7.85 -22.03 4.87
C GLU A 290 -7.98 -20.53 4.61
N THR A 291 -7.01 -19.76 5.13
CA THR A 291 -6.95 -18.30 4.96
C THR A 291 -5.53 -17.79 5.20
N SER A 292 -5.21 -16.60 4.70
CA SER A 292 -4.00 -15.88 5.13
C SER A 292 -4.17 -15.35 6.57
N ARG A 293 -3.04 -15.11 7.26
CA ARG A 293 -3.04 -14.54 8.61
C ARG A 293 -3.56 -13.10 8.63
N GLU A 294 -3.27 -12.34 7.58
CA GLU A 294 -3.74 -10.96 7.38
C GLU A 294 -5.26 -10.93 7.21
N ASN A 295 -5.83 -11.88 6.46
CA ASN A 295 -7.28 -11.98 6.32
C ASN A 295 -7.95 -12.42 7.62
N LEU A 296 -7.33 -13.35 8.37
CA LEU A 296 -7.81 -13.74 9.69
C LEU A 296 -7.75 -12.56 10.68
N GLU A 297 -6.69 -11.76 10.64
CA GLU A 297 -6.56 -10.54 11.44
C GLU A 297 -7.70 -9.56 11.15
N ALA A 298 -7.93 -9.24 9.88
CA ALA A 298 -9.00 -8.33 9.45
C ALA A 298 -10.38 -8.85 9.89
N PHE A 299 -10.62 -10.16 9.74
CA PHE A 299 -11.85 -10.81 10.19
C PHE A 299 -12.07 -10.65 11.69
N LEU A 300 -11.05 -10.93 12.51
CA LEU A 300 -11.15 -10.84 13.97
C LEU A 300 -11.38 -9.40 14.44
N VAL A 301 -10.70 -8.42 13.84
CA VAL A 301 -10.85 -7.01 14.18
C VAL A 301 -12.24 -6.47 13.79
N ALA A 302 -12.78 -6.91 12.65
CA ALA A 302 -14.08 -6.46 12.17
C ALA A 302 -15.26 -7.05 12.96
N ASN A 303 -15.11 -8.28 13.45
CA ASN A 303 -16.24 -9.04 14.01
C ASN A 303 -16.26 -9.16 15.53
N PHE A 304 -15.19 -8.76 16.24
CA PHE A 304 -15.12 -8.91 17.69
C PHE A 304 -14.75 -7.61 18.42
N THR A 305 -15.26 -7.48 19.65
CA THR A 305 -14.87 -6.43 20.61
C THR A 305 -14.42 -7.05 21.93
N ASP A 306 -13.70 -6.29 22.74
CA ASP A 306 -13.26 -6.74 24.07
C ASP A 306 -14.39 -6.73 25.12
N ARG A 307 -14.04 -7.07 26.37
CA ARG A 307 -14.96 -7.07 27.52
C ARG A 307 -15.62 -5.71 27.80
N SER A 308 -15.05 -4.63 27.28
CA SER A 308 -15.50 -3.25 27.43
C SER A 308 -16.16 -2.70 26.15
N ASN A 309 -16.50 -3.57 25.19
CA ASN A 309 -17.02 -3.20 23.86
C ASN A 309 -16.07 -2.34 23.03
N LYS A 310 -14.76 -2.38 23.32
CA LYS A 310 -13.76 -1.67 22.51
C LYS A 310 -13.32 -2.54 21.34
N PRO A 311 -13.02 -1.94 20.17
CA PRO A 311 -12.44 -2.67 19.04
C PRO A 311 -11.15 -3.38 19.45
N LEU A 312 -10.94 -4.59 18.92
CA LEU A 312 -9.69 -5.29 19.10
C LEU A 312 -8.56 -4.54 18.36
N SER A 313 -7.38 -4.50 18.98
CA SER A 313 -6.20 -3.88 18.38
C SER A 313 -5.63 -4.79 17.29
N SER A 314 -5.61 -4.31 16.04
CA SER A 314 -4.97 -5.00 14.91
C SER A 314 -3.53 -5.40 15.25
N TYR A 315 -2.70 -4.49 15.79
CA TYR A 315 -1.34 -4.80 16.25
C TYR A 315 -1.29 -5.97 17.26
N THR A 316 -2.26 -6.03 18.19
CA THR A 316 -2.33 -7.13 19.16
C THR A 316 -2.62 -8.46 18.48
N ILE A 317 -3.61 -8.48 17.58
CA ILE A 317 -3.98 -9.68 16.83
C ILE A 317 -2.84 -10.13 15.91
N HIS A 318 -2.26 -9.20 15.16
CA HIS A 318 -1.10 -9.43 14.31
C HIS A 318 0.07 -10.06 15.06
N THR A 319 0.35 -9.55 16.27
CA THR A 319 1.41 -10.08 17.14
C THR A 319 1.09 -11.49 17.62
N LEU A 320 -0.18 -11.78 17.94
CA LEU A 320 -0.63 -13.09 18.40
C LEU A 320 -0.72 -14.16 17.30
N LEU A 321 -0.78 -13.76 16.03
CA LEU A 321 -0.80 -14.66 14.87
C LEU A 321 0.61 -15.03 14.37
N LYS A 322 1.67 -14.38 14.88
CA LYS A 322 3.05 -14.61 14.44
C LYS A 322 3.61 -15.91 15.06
N PRO A 323 3.98 -16.93 14.25
CA PRO A 323 4.38 -18.25 14.75
C PRO A 323 5.61 -18.19 15.69
N TYR A 324 6.50 -17.22 15.50
CA TYR A 324 7.71 -17.04 16.31
C TYR A 324 7.48 -16.31 17.65
N ARG A 325 6.30 -15.72 17.90
CA ARG A 325 5.96 -15.05 19.17
C ARG A 325 5.40 -16.03 20.19
N VAL A 326 6.12 -17.14 20.38
CA VAL A 326 5.75 -18.20 21.34
C VAL A 326 5.59 -17.68 22.78
N ASP A 327 6.22 -16.55 23.12
CA ASP A 327 6.06 -15.83 24.39
C ASP A 327 4.64 -15.27 24.60
N LYS A 328 3.91 -14.99 23.52
CA LYS A 328 2.56 -14.42 23.53
C LYS A 328 1.47 -15.46 23.30
N HIS A 329 1.82 -16.63 22.80
CA HIS A 329 0.88 -17.72 22.57
C HIS A 329 0.43 -18.35 23.89
N ILE A 330 -0.78 -18.90 23.88
CA ILE A 330 -1.24 -19.68 25.02
C ILE A 330 -0.46 -21.00 25.04
N LYS A 331 0.17 -21.29 26.19
CA LYS A 331 0.90 -22.54 26.37
C LYS A 331 -0.04 -23.74 26.29
N GLN A 332 0.45 -24.85 25.76
CA GLN A 332 -0.34 -26.06 25.54
C GLN A 332 -0.94 -26.64 26.83
N ASP A 333 -0.23 -26.51 27.95
CA ASP A 333 -0.57 -26.94 29.30
C ASP A 333 -1.39 -25.90 30.10
N SER A 334 -1.69 -24.74 29.51
CA SER A 334 -2.43 -23.68 30.20
C SER A 334 -3.88 -24.11 30.45
N PRO A 335 -4.40 -24.02 31.69
CA PRO A 335 -5.80 -24.33 31.99
C PRO A 335 -6.78 -23.34 31.35
N LYS A 336 -6.28 -22.23 30.78
CA LYS A 336 -7.06 -21.25 30.04
C LYS A 336 -7.16 -21.56 28.54
N ARG A 337 -6.38 -22.52 28.05
CA ARG A 337 -6.40 -22.95 26.66
C ARG A 337 -7.68 -23.73 26.41
N ILE A 338 -8.37 -23.37 25.33
CA ILE A 338 -9.48 -24.16 24.81
C ILE A 338 -8.88 -25.09 23.78
N ASP A 339 -8.77 -26.37 24.12
CA ASP A 339 -8.35 -27.39 23.15
C ASP A 339 -9.58 -27.87 22.39
N ILE A 340 -9.59 -27.60 21.07
CA ILE A 340 -10.72 -27.93 20.22
C ILE A 340 -10.67 -29.38 19.70
N SER A 341 -9.65 -30.18 20.07
CA SER A 341 -9.47 -31.57 19.61
C SER A 341 -10.55 -32.50 20.11
N GLY A 342 -11.03 -32.27 21.34
CA GLY A 342 -12.10 -33.07 21.92
C GLY A 342 -13.49 -32.76 21.34
N PHE A 343 -13.61 -31.76 20.46
CA PHE A 343 -14.89 -31.29 19.92
C PHE A 343 -15.05 -31.54 18.42
N ILE A 344 -13.97 -31.93 17.74
CA ILE A 344 -13.95 -32.20 16.30
C ILE A 344 -13.53 -33.66 16.16
N GLU A 345 -14.50 -34.55 15.98
CA GLU A 345 -14.20 -35.94 15.63
C GLU A 345 -13.54 -35.95 14.23
N PRO A 346 -12.42 -36.64 14.04
CA PRO A 346 -11.91 -36.87 12.70
C PRO A 346 -12.90 -37.76 11.95
N ASP A 347 -13.41 -37.30 10.81
CA ASP A 347 -14.17 -38.16 9.89
C ASP A 347 -13.29 -39.38 9.54
N GLU A 348 -13.80 -40.59 9.83
CA GLU A 348 -13.17 -41.87 9.47
C GLU A 348 -13.03 -42.07 7.95
#